data_AF-A0A422MEA2-F1
#
_entry.id   AF-A0A422MEA2-F1
#
_cell.length_a   1.000
_cell.length_b   1.000
_cell.length_c   1.000
_cell.angle_alpha   90.00
_cell.angle_beta   90.00
_cell.angle_gamma   90.00
#
_symmetry.space_group_name_H-M   'P 1'
#
loop_
_entity.id
_entity.type
_entity.pdbx_description
1 polymer ?
#
loop_
_entity_poly.entity_id
_entity_poly.type
_entity_poly.pdbx_seq_one_letter_code
_entity_poly.pdbx_strand_id
1 'polypeptide(L)'
;MLNKIRDHPTHAALAIGMVAIGLFLLINNHYFIWPPHYSDWLNDDVVGFLFIVDGIGIGGWVLWEEQLAVINRLLLTTTSFLMSFLTILQLLTSISTGIYTSWISNSIITAFVLILARRSDSRDSSDN
;
A
#
# COMPACT_ATOMS: atom_id res chain seq x y z
N MET A 1 15.07 4.78 19.47
CA MET A 1 14.38 4.84 18.16
C MET A 1 14.57 3.57 17.33
N LEU A 2 15.80 3.10 17.08
CA LEU A 2 16.05 1.88 16.27
C LEU A 2 15.46 0.57 16.85
N ASN A 3 15.37 0.45 18.19
CA ASN A 3 14.75 -0.72 18.84
C ASN A 3 13.24 -0.83 18.55
N LYS A 4 12.53 0.27 18.30
CA LYS A 4 11.07 0.27 18.09
C LYS A 4 10.69 -0.20 16.68
N ILE A 5 11.54 0.08 15.69
CA ILE A 5 11.47 -0.49 14.33
C ILE A 5 11.67 -2.01 14.38
N ARG A 6 12.50 -2.49 15.31
CA ARG A 6 12.80 -3.90 15.50
C ARG A 6 11.63 -4.69 16.13
N ASP A 7 10.76 -4.02 16.87
CA ASP A 7 9.55 -4.61 17.48
C ASP A 7 8.40 -4.76 16.47
N HIS A 8 8.31 -3.88 15.46
CA HIS A 8 7.31 -3.96 14.38
C HIS A 8 7.95 -4.00 12.98
N PRO A 9 8.80 -5.00 12.68
CA PRO A 9 9.57 -5.07 11.44
C PRO A 9 8.68 -5.14 10.20
N THR A 10 7.48 -5.67 10.36
CA THR A 10 6.50 -5.84 9.30
C THR A 10 5.83 -4.53 8.88
N HIS A 11 5.57 -3.62 9.82
CA HIS A 11 5.00 -2.30 9.53
C HIS A 11 6.05 -1.40 8.87
N ALA A 12 7.31 -1.53 9.28
CA ALA A 12 8.43 -0.84 8.62
C ALA A 12 8.64 -1.33 7.17
N ALA A 13 8.61 -2.64 6.94
CA ALA A 13 8.69 -3.20 5.59
C ALA A 13 7.51 -2.76 4.71
N LEU A 14 6.30 -2.69 5.29
CA LEU A 14 5.10 -2.19 4.62
C LEU A 14 5.25 -0.72 4.21
N ALA A 15 5.69 0.14 5.13
CA ALA A 15 5.93 1.56 4.88
C ALA A 15 6.92 1.77 3.71
N ILE A 16 8.04 1.05 3.73
CA ILE A 16 9.05 1.10 2.66
C ILE A 16 8.45 0.63 1.33
N GLY A 17 7.68 -0.46 1.33
CA GLY A 17 7.01 -0.98 0.15
C GLY A 17 6.04 0.03 -0.48
N MET A 18 5.21 0.68 0.35
CA MET A 18 4.25 1.68 -0.11
C MET A 18 4.93 2.92 -0.70
N VAL A 19 6.00 3.41 -0.07
CA VAL A 19 6.79 4.53 -0.60
C VAL A 19 7.45 4.16 -1.92
N ALA A 20 8.02 2.95 -2.03
CA ALA A 20 8.64 2.49 -3.28
C ALA A 20 7.62 2.37 -4.43
N ILE A 21 6.43 1.85 -4.16
CA ILE A 21 5.33 1.76 -5.14
C ILE A 21 4.87 3.17 -5.56
N GLY A 22 4.66 4.08 -4.61
CA GLY A 22 4.23 5.44 -4.90
C GLY A 22 5.27 6.23 -5.71
N LEU A 23 6.56 6.07 -5.38
CA LEU A 23 7.65 6.69 -6.15
C LEU A 23 7.75 6.09 -7.56
N PHE A 24 7.55 4.78 -7.69
CA PHE A 24 7.53 4.12 -8.99
C PHE A 24 6.37 4.63 -9.87
N LEU A 25 5.18 4.86 -9.29
CA LEU A 25 4.04 5.45 -10.00
C LEU A 25 4.34 6.89 -10.45
N LEU A 26 4.95 7.71 -9.59
CA LEU A 26 5.35 9.09 -9.92
C LEU A 26 6.38 9.19 -11.05
N ILE A 27 7.27 8.22 -11.19
CA ILE A 27 8.28 8.22 -12.25
C ILE A 27 7.67 7.74 -13.59
N ASN A 28 6.56 7.00 -13.56
CA ASN A 28 5.96 6.38 -14.73
C ASN A 28 4.61 7.03 -15.10
N ASN A 29 4.66 8.17 -15.80
CA ASN A 29 3.47 8.92 -16.24
C ASN A 29 2.56 8.19 -17.26
N HIS A 30 2.92 7.00 -17.72
CA HIS A 30 2.12 6.16 -18.62
C HIS A 30 1.93 4.74 -18.11
N TYR A 31 1.96 4.56 -16.79
CA TYR A 31 1.85 3.24 -16.19
C TYR A 31 0.49 2.57 -16.45
N PHE A 32 -0.60 3.32 -16.34
CA PHE A 32 -1.95 2.87 -16.64
C PHE A 32 -2.36 3.26 -18.05
N ILE A 33 -2.46 2.26 -18.92
CA ILE A 33 -2.95 2.43 -20.30
C ILE A 33 -4.48 2.35 -20.36
N TRP A 34 -5.11 1.78 -19.32
CA TRP A 34 -6.55 1.54 -19.24
C TRP A 34 -7.06 1.84 -17.83
N PRO A 35 -8.23 2.48 -17.65
CA PRO A 35 -9.24 2.85 -18.67
C PRO A 35 -8.87 4.12 -19.45
N PRO A 36 -9.12 4.20 -20.77
CA PRO A 36 -8.62 5.27 -21.64
C PRO A 36 -9.20 6.67 -21.36
N HIS A 37 -10.35 6.76 -20.69
CA HIS A 37 -10.94 8.05 -20.28
C HIS A 37 -10.43 8.54 -18.92
N TYR A 38 -9.84 7.64 -18.12
CA TYR A 38 -9.38 7.92 -16.77
C TYR A 38 -7.88 7.67 -16.59
N SER A 39 -7.16 7.29 -17.66
CA SER A 39 -5.73 7.01 -17.62
C SER A 39 -4.93 8.25 -17.22
N ASP A 40 -5.35 9.43 -17.67
CA ASP A 40 -4.66 10.68 -17.33
C ASP A 40 -4.83 11.03 -15.85
N TRP A 41 -5.98 10.70 -15.26
CA TRP A 41 -6.23 10.87 -13.83
C TRP A 41 -5.52 9.79 -12.99
N LEU A 42 -5.48 8.54 -13.48
CA LEU A 42 -4.82 7.43 -12.79
C LEU A 42 -3.29 7.52 -12.81
N ASN A 43 -2.73 8.11 -13.87
CA ASN A 43 -1.30 8.41 -13.99
C ASN A 43 -0.96 9.81 -13.46
N ASP A 44 -1.92 10.54 -12.90
CA ASP A 44 -1.64 11.82 -12.27
C ASP A 44 -0.75 11.61 -11.05
N ASP A 45 0.16 12.56 -10.83
CA ASP A 45 1.13 12.55 -9.74
C ASP A 45 0.46 12.39 -8.37
N VAL A 46 -0.81 12.81 -8.28
CA VAL A 46 -1.70 12.66 -7.12
C VAL A 46 -1.81 11.20 -6.66
N VAL A 47 -1.96 10.25 -7.57
CA VAL A 47 -2.16 8.84 -7.21
C VAL A 47 -0.87 8.29 -6.59
N GLY A 48 0.29 8.54 -7.22
CA GLY A 48 1.59 8.16 -6.66
C GLY A 48 1.87 8.84 -5.31
N PHE A 49 1.46 10.10 -5.17
CA PHE A 49 1.60 10.85 -3.91
C PHE A 49 0.78 10.24 -2.78
N LEU A 50 -0.44 9.75 -3.03
CA LEU A 50 -1.26 9.07 -2.01
C LEU A 50 -0.57 7.82 -1.45
N PHE A 51 0.08 7.01 -2.31
CA PHE A 51 0.86 5.84 -1.87
C PHE A 51 2.06 6.24 -1.01
N ILE A 52 2.75 7.34 -1.36
CA ILE A 52 3.88 7.86 -0.58
C ILE A 52 3.40 8.37 0.79
N VAL A 53 2.34 9.17 0.83
CA VAL A 53 1.81 9.73 2.08
C VAL A 53 1.34 8.64 3.02
N ASP A 54 0.64 7.62 2.51
CA ASP A 54 0.20 6.47 3.31
C ASP A 54 1.41 5.68 3.86
N GLY A 55 2.43 5.43 3.02
CA GLY A 55 3.67 4.77 3.44
C GLY A 55 4.45 5.56 4.49
N ILE A 56 4.56 6.89 4.35
CA ILE A 56 5.15 7.76 5.37
C ILE A 56 4.30 7.77 6.64
N GLY A 57 2.97 7.72 6.53
CA GLY A 57 2.06 7.63 7.66
C GLY A 57 2.30 6.38 8.51
N ILE A 58 2.44 5.21 7.87
CA ILE A 58 2.79 3.95 8.56
C ILE A 58 4.20 4.05 9.18
N GLY A 59 5.17 4.59 8.43
CA GLY A 59 6.53 4.78 8.93
C GLY A 59 6.60 5.72 10.13
N GLY A 60 5.84 6.81 10.10
CA GLY A 60 5.71 7.78 11.18
C GLY A 60 5.03 7.20 12.41
N TRP A 61 4.00 6.36 12.22
CA TRP A 61 3.34 5.64 13.32
C TRP A 61 4.30 4.68 14.04
N VAL A 62 5.15 3.95 13.30
CA VAL A 62 6.19 3.06 13.89
C VAL A 62 7.18 3.86 14.75
N LEU A 63 7.46 5.11 14.38
CA LEU A 63 8.40 5.99 15.09
C LEU A 63 7.74 6.78 16.23
N TRP A 64 6.40 6.82 16.30
CA TRP A 64 5.68 7.59 17.31
C TRP A 64 5.79 6.95 18.71
N GLU A 65 5.81 7.78 19.75
CA GLU A 65 5.97 7.30 21.13
C GLU A 65 4.71 6.57 21.64
N GLU A 66 3.53 7.12 21.32
CA GLU A 66 2.22 6.51 21.59
C GLU A 66 1.66 5.78 20.37
N GLN A 67 1.71 4.45 20.40
CA GLN A 67 1.18 3.59 19.34
C GLN A 67 -0.34 3.44 19.49
N LEU A 68 -1.09 4.43 19.00
CA LEU A 68 -2.55 4.35 18.99
C LEU A 68 -3.03 3.29 17.99
N ALA A 69 -3.69 2.25 18.51
CA ALA A 69 -4.28 1.16 17.73
C ALA A 69 -5.26 1.64 16.65
N VAL A 70 -6.03 2.70 16.95
CA VAL A 70 -6.99 3.30 16.02
C VAL A 70 -6.31 3.87 14.78
N ILE A 71 -5.17 4.54 14.95
CA ILE A 71 -4.40 5.13 13.84
C ILE A 71 -3.77 4.02 12.99
N ASN A 72 -3.23 2.98 13.62
CA ASN A 72 -2.69 1.82 12.91
C ASN A 72 -3.77 1.16 12.04
N ARG A 73 -4.95 0.93 12.61
CA ARG A 73 -6.08 0.30 11.90
C ARG A 73 -6.54 1.13 10.71
N LEU A 74 -6.59 2.46 10.85
CA LEU A 74 -6.96 3.37 9.77
C LEU A 74 -5.91 3.38 8.65
N LEU A 75 -4.62 3.44 8.99
CA LEU A 75 -3.52 3.36 8.03
C LEU A 75 -3.54 2.03 7.28
N LEU A 76 -3.60 0.90 8.00
CA LEU A 76 -3.64 -0.44 7.38
C LEU A 76 -4.86 -0.67 6.50
N THR A 77 -6.03 -0.12 6.87
CA THR A 77 -7.24 -0.17 6.05
C THR A 77 -7.04 0.62 4.75
N THR A 78 -6.44 1.81 4.86
CA THR A 78 -6.13 2.68 3.72
C THR A 78 -5.13 1.99 2.79
N THR A 79 -4.02 1.48 3.32
CA THR A 79 -3.04 0.69 2.56
C THR A 79 -3.68 -0.49 1.83
N SER A 80 -4.52 -1.26 2.52
CA SER A 80 -5.21 -2.42 1.95
C SER A 80 -6.14 -2.03 0.80
N PHE A 81 -6.84 -0.90 0.95
CA PHE A 81 -7.69 -0.33 -0.10
C PHE A 81 -6.86 0.10 -1.32
N LEU A 82 -5.79 0.88 -1.11
CA LEU A 82 -4.90 1.34 -2.19
C LEU A 82 -4.28 0.16 -2.95
N MET A 83 -3.76 -0.83 -2.23
CA MET A 83 -3.14 -2.01 -2.82
C MET A 83 -4.14 -2.89 -3.60
N SER A 84 -5.35 -3.06 -3.06
CA SER A 84 -6.43 -3.77 -3.75
C SER A 84 -6.85 -3.03 -5.03
N PHE A 85 -7.01 -1.71 -4.94
CA PHE A 85 -7.35 -0.87 -6.08
C PHE A 85 -6.29 -0.97 -7.19
N LEU A 86 -5.00 -0.84 -6.83
CA LEU A 86 -3.88 -0.98 -7.77
C LEU A 86 -3.85 -2.36 -8.45
N THR A 87 -4.03 -3.43 -7.67
CA THR A 87 -4.05 -4.80 -8.19
C THR A 87 -5.21 -5.03 -9.15
N ILE A 88 -6.41 -4.56 -8.79
CA ILE A 88 -7.61 -4.67 -9.61
C ILE A 88 -7.41 -3.91 -10.92
N LEU A 89 -6.92 -2.66 -10.88
CA LEU A 89 -6.65 -1.88 -12.09
C LEU A 89 -5.65 -2.57 -13.02
N GLN A 90 -4.57 -3.11 -12.49
CA GLN A 90 -3.59 -3.84 -13.31
C GLN A 90 -4.20 -5.11 -13.91
N LEU A 91 -5.00 -5.86 -13.15
CA LEU A 91 -5.72 -7.04 -13.63
C LEU A 91 -6.71 -6.69 -14.74
N LEU A 92 -7.53 -5.65 -14.56
CA LEU A 92 -8.48 -5.19 -15.57
C LEU A 92 -7.77 -4.67 -16.83
N THR A 93 -6.66 -3.95 -16.66
CA THR A 93 -5.81 -3.54 -17.79
C THR A 93 -5.33 -4.77 -18.54
N SER A 94 -4.88 -5.81 -17.84
CA SER A 94 -4.39 -7.04 -18.46
C SER A 94 -5.49 -7.79 -19.21
N ILE A 95 -6.69 -7.89 -18.64
CA ILE A 95 -7.85 -8.51 -19.31
C ILE A 95 -8.29 -7.68 -20.52
N SER A 96 -8.34 -6.35 -20.40
CA SER A 96 -8.90 -5.49 -21.44
C SER A 96 -7.95 -5.23 -22.61
N THR A 97 -6.64 -5.17 -22.35
CA THR A 97 -5.63 -4.87 -23.39
C THR A 97 -4.92 -6.13 -23.88
N GLY A 98 -5.01 -7.24 -23.15
CA GLY A 98 -4.22 -8.45 -23.39
C GLY A 98 -2.73 -8.28 -23.07
N ILE A 99 -2.30 -7.09 -22.64
CA ILE A 99 -0.91 -6.82 -22.24
C ILE A 99 -0.72 -7.36 -20.82
N TYR A 100 0.33 -8.14 -20.62
CA TYR A 100 0.70 -8.55 -19.28
C TYR A 100 1.19 -7.34 -18.49
N THR A 101 0.50 -7.02 -17.41
CA THR A 101 0.93 -6.07 -16.38
C THR A 101 1.34 -6.86 -15.14
N SER A 102 2.15 -6.27 -14.25
CA SER A 102 2.66 -6.95 -13.04
C SER A 102 1.61 -7.22 -11.95
N TRP A 103 0.33 -7.38 -12.32
CA TRP A 103 -0.81 -7.57 -11.43
C TRP A 103 -0.66 -8.79 -10.52
N ILE A 104 -0.04 -9.86 -10.99
CA ILE A 104 0.21 -11.07 -10.18
C ILE A 104 1.18 -10.74 -9.04
N SER A 105 2.29 -10.08 -9.33
CA SER A 105 3.26 -9.67 -8.31
C SER A 105 2.63 -8.71 -7.30
N ASN A 106 1.86 -7.72 -7.76
CA ASN A 106 1.16 -6.80 -6.88
C ASN A 106 0.05 -7.47 -6.06
N SER A 107 -0.64 -8.47 -6.61
CA SER A 107 -1.65 -9.24 -5.87
C SER A 107 -1.05 -10.04 -4.72
N ILE A 108 0.15 -10.61 -4.91
CA ILE A 108 0.87 -11.36 -3.88
C ILE A 108 1.30 -10.43 -2.76
N ILE A 109 1.83 -9.25 -3.11
CA ILE A 109 2.21 -8.22 -2.12
C ILE A 109 0.96 -7.76 -1.37
N THR A 110 -0.13 -7.47 -2.07
CA THR A 110 -1.42 -7.07 -1.47
C THR A 110 -1.96 -8.13 -0.51
N ALA A 111 -1.94 -9.40 -0.90
CA ALA A 111 -2.34 -10.51 -0.04
C ALA A 111 -1.46 -10.61 1.20
N PHE A 112 -0.16 -10.39 1.05
CA PHE A 112 0.77 -10.34 2.18
C PHE A 112 0.45 -9.18 3.13
N VAL A 113 0.15 -7.99 2.60
CA VAL A 113 -0.30 -6.83 3.38
C VAL A 113 -1.59 -7.13 4.15
N LEU A 114 -2.59 -7.72 3.49
CA LEU A 114 -3.87 -8.08 4.11
C LEU A 114 -3.71 -9.11 5.24
N ILE A 115 -2.87 -10.14 5.03
CA ILE A 115 -2.55 -11.12 6.06
C ILE A 115 -1.87 -10.44 7.26
N LEU A 116 -0.98 -9.49 6.98
CA LEU A 116 -0.28 -8.75 8.01
C LEU A 116 -1.23 -7.86 8.81
N ALA A 117 -2.12 -7.13 8.14
CA ALA A 117 -3.14 -6.31 8.77
C ALA A 117 -4.05 -7.14 9.67
N ARG A 118 -4.52 -8.31 9.18
CA ARG A 118 -5.34 -9.24 9.97
C ARG A 118 -4.60 -9.78 11.19
N ARG A 119 -3.31 -10.11 11.08
CA ARG A 119 -2.49 -10.57 12.22
C ARG A 119 -2.24 -9.47 13.25
N SER A 120 -2.16 -8.21 12.82
CA SER A 120 -2.09 -7.07 13.74
C SER A 120 -3.39 -6.93 14.54
N ASP A 121 -4.54 -7.03 13.88
CA ASP A 121 -5.88 -6.94 14.51
C ASP A 121 -6.11 -8.06 15.55
N SER A 122 -5.53 -9.26 15.33
CA SER A 122 -5.69 -10.41 16.23
C SER A 122 -4.84 -10.30 17.52
N ARG A 123 -3.74 -9.54 17.50
CA ARG A 123 -2.87 -9.36 18.67
C ARG A 123 -3.42 -8.35 19.68
N ASP A 124 -4.11 -7.32 19.21
CA ASP A 124 -4.80 -6.37 20.10
C ASP A 124 -5.98 -7.02 20.85
N SER A 125 -6.60 -8.06 20.28
CA SER A 125 -7.73 -8.74 20.93
C SER A 125 -7.37 -9.69 22.07
N SER A 126 -6.09 -10.04 22.24
CA SER A 126 -5.63 -10.95 23.31
C SER A 126 -5.17 -10.23 24.59
N ASP A 127 -5.06 -8.90 24.57
CA ASP A 127 -4.64 -8.07 25.71
C ASP A 127 -5.83 -7.36 26.40
N ASN A 128 -7.07 -7.76 26.09
CA ASN A 128 -8.32 -7.40 26.79
C ASN A 128 -8.90 -8.60 27.54
#